data_AF-A0A9X1KB01-F1
#
_entry.id   AF-A0A9X1KB01-F1
#
_cell.length_a   1.000
_cell.length_b   1.000
_cell.length_c   1.000
_cell.angle_alpha   90.00
_cell.angle_beta   90.00
_cell.angle_gamma   90.00
#
_symmetry.space_group_name_H-M   'P 1'
#
loop_
_entity.id
_entity.type
_entity.pdbx_description
1 polymer ?
#
loop_
_entity_poly.entity_id
_entity_poly.type
_entity_poly.pdbx_seq_one_letter_code
_entity_poly.pdbx_strand_id
1 'polypeptide(L)'
;MHLNEKADPTKGFSNQANVDNGHTNDQTPPSVDVVTGGKRFVKVDGDVTSDQTLAGAEFVVRDQDSDTAKYLSIDPSTKAVSWVSAKESATVFTTTSNGLIDVTGLKYGTYYLEETKAPEKYVPLTNRVAFTIDEQSYVTAGQLISPEKIPNKHKGTLPSTGGKGIYVYIGAGVVLLLIAGLYFARRKHSQI
;
A
#
# COMPACT_ATOMS: atom_id res chain seq x y z
N MET A 1 -1.04 -6.65 31.99
CA MET A 1 -0.10 -5.60 31.55
C MET A 1 -0.40 -5.32 30.09
N HIS A 2 -0.60 -4.07 29.69
CA HIS A 2 -0.93 -3.69 28.32
C HIS A 2 0.02 -2.58 27.87
N LEU A 3 0.49 -2.61 26.63
CA LEU A 3 1.26 -1.51 26.06
C LEU A 3 0.37 -0.27 25.93
N ASN A 4 0.95 0.90 26.17
CA ASN A 4 0.26 2.18 26.09
C ASN A 4 0.82 3.05 24.95
N GLU A 5 0.23 4.22 24.74
CA GLU A 5 0.60 5.21 23.71
C GLU A 5 2.05 5.71 23.70
N LYS A 6 2.83 5.45 24.78
CA LYS A 6 4.26 5.76 24.84
C LYS A 6 5.13 4.61 24.33
N ALA A 7 4.50 3.54 23.83
CA ALA A 7 5.20 2.41 23.26
C ALA A 7 5.93 2.82 21.98
N ASP A 8 7.26 2.84 22.04
CA ASP A 8 8.11 3.13 20.89
C ASP A 8 8.33 1.81 20.12
N PRO A 9 7.89 1.70 18.85
CA PRO A 9 8.09 0.49 18.07
C PRO A 9 9.58 0.21 17.76
N THR A 10 10.47 1.14 18.09
CA THR A 10 11.92 1.00 17.96
C THR A 10 12.62 0.57 19.25
N LYS A 11 11.89 0.47 20.37
CA LYS A 11 12.46 0.13 21.69
C LYS A 11 11.58 -0.89 22.43
N GLY A 12 12.17 -2.01 22.85
CA GLY A 12 11.49 -3.00 23.67
C GLY A 12 11.13 -2.46 25.07
N PHE A 13 10.03 -2.94 25.63
CA PHE A 13 9.63 -2.67 27.01
C PHE A 13 10.00 -3.84 27.90
N SER A 14 10.98 -3.66 28.79
CA SER A 14 11.40 -4.64 29.78
C SER A 14 10.52 -4.56 31.05
N ASN A 15 10.09 -5.71 31.57
CA ASN A 15 9.56 -5.83 32.92
C ASN A 15 10.49 -6.70 33.77
N GLN A 16 10.84 -6.22 34.97
CA GLN A 16 11.65 -6.97 35.95
C GLN A 16 10.81 -7.28 37.18
N ALA A 17 10.79 -8.55 37.62
CA ALA A 17 10.13 -8.99 38.84
C ALA A 17 11.17 -9.50 39.84
N ASN A 18 11.30 -8.83 40.99
CA ASN A 18 12.22 -9.23 42.05
C ASN A 18 11.46 -9.95 43.18
N VAL A 19 12.05 -11.01 43.74
CA VAL A 19 11.54 -11.73 44.92
C VAL A 19 12.62 -11.68 46.00
N ASP A 20 12.32 -10.99 47.09
CA ASP A 20 13.16 -10.97 48.30
C ASP A 20 12.54 -11.91 49.34
N ASN A 21 13.27 -12.95 49.72
CA ASN A 21 12.86 -13.94 50.73
C ASN A 21 13.68 -13.82 52.03
N GLY A 22 14.50 -12.78 52.19
CA GLY A 22 15.34 -12.56 53.38
C GLY A 22 16.49 -13.56 53.57
N HIS A 23 16.65 -14.54 52.69
CA HIS A 23 17.69 -15.59 52.77
C HIS A 23 18.56 -15.70 51.52
N THR A 24 18.09 -15.17 50.38
CA THR A 24 18.84 -15.05 49.13
C THR A 24 18.44 -13.76 48.44
N ASN A 25 19.42 -12.96 48.01
CA ASN A 25 19.17 -11.87 47.07
C ASN A 25 19.20 -12.50 45.67
N ASP A 26 18.04 -12.77 45.07
CA ASP A 26 18.03 -13.11 43.64
C ASP A 26 18.37 -11.83 42.86
N GLN A 27 19.55 -11.79 42.24
CA GLN A 27 20.11 -10.59 41.60
C GLN A 27 19.87 -10.55 40.09
N THR A 28 19.17 -11.54 39.54
CA THR A 28 18.85 -11.61 38.11
C THR A 28 17.36 -11.90 37.92
N PRO A 29 16.49 -10.89 38.17
CA PRO A 29 15.07 -11.03 37.89
C PRO A 29 14.87 -11.35 36.40
N PRO A 30 13.97 -12.28 36.05
CA PRO A 30 13.66 -12.56 34.65
C PRO A 30 13.10 -11.29 34.00
N SER A 31 13.77 -10.81 32.94
CA SER A 31 13.32 -9.70 32.10
C SER A 31 12.57 -10.22 30.89
N VAL A 32 11.37 -9.71 30.64
CA VAL A 32 10.61 -9.97 29.41
C VAL A 32 10.51 -8.66 28.63
N ASP A 33 11.04 -8.65 27.41
CA ASP A 33 10.92 -7.52 26.50
C ASP A 33 9.68 -7.68 25.61
N VAL A 34 8.82 -6.66 25.59
CA VAL A 34 7.72 -6.58 24.62
C VAL A 34 8.08 -5.54 23.57
N VAL A 35 8.29 -5.99 22.34
CA VAL A 35 8.54 -5.14 21.18
C VAL A 35 7.28 -5.11 20.31
N THR A 36 6.99 -3.95 19.72
CA THR A 36 5.98 -3.83 18.66
C THR A 36 6.67 -3.37 17.40
N GLY A 37 6.32 -3.93 16.26
CA GLY A 37 6.86 -3.47 14.99
C GLY A 37 5.92 -2.49 14.30
N GLY A 38 6.31 -2.12 13.09
CA GLY A 38 5.49 -1.33 12.18
C GLY A 38 5.91 -1.54 10.74
N LYS A 39 5.15 -1.00 9.82
CA LYS A 39 5.47 -0.99 8.40
C LYS A 39 4.92 0.26 7.74
N ARG A 40 5.69 0.79 6.78
CA ARG A 40 5.33 1.97 6.01
C ARG A 40 5.05 1.62 4.57
N PHE A 41 4.06 2.29 4.00
CA PHE A 41 3.68 2.14 2.60
C PHE A 41 3.60 3.51 1.93
N VAL A 42 3.81 3.52 0.62
CA VAL A 42 3.59 4.69 -0.23
C VAL A 42 2.70 4.31 -1.39
N LYS A 43 1.56 4.97 -1.50
CA LYS A 43 0.63 4.81 -2.61
C LYS A 43 1.14 5.59 -3.81
N VAL A 44 1.29 4.91 -4.94
CA VAL A 44 1.83 5.51 -6.17
C VAL A 44 0.94 5.21 -7.38
N ASP A 45 1.11 6.03 -8.42
CA ASP A 45 0.58 5.79 -9.75
C ASP A 45 1.40 4.68 -10.43
N GLY A 46 0.73 3.59 -10.81
CA GLY A 46 1.35 2.44 -11.45
C GLY A 46 1.44 2.53 -12.97
N ASP A 47 0.82 3.54 -13.59
CA ASP A 47 0.82 3.73 -15.05
C ASP A 47 1.92 4.69 -15.52
N VAL A 48 2.62 5.36 -14.59
CA VAL A 48 3.76 6.24 -14.87
C VAL A 48 5.06 5.67 -14.29
N THR A 49 6.18 5.99 -14.93
CA THR A 49 7.51 5.56 -14.46
C THR A 49 8.07 6.46 -13.36
N SER A 50 7.50 7.65 -13.18
CA SER A 50 7.79 8.54 -12.05
C SER A 50 7.13 8.01 -10.78
N ASP A 51 7.77 8.13 -9.63
CA ASP A 51 7.20 7.79 -8.31
C ASP A 51 6.15 8.84 -7.86
N GLN A 52 5.13 9.07 -8.70
CA GLN A 52 4.05 9.99 -8.42
C GLN A 52 3.17 9.41 -7.32
N THR A 53 3.10 10.10 -6.19
CA THR A 53 2.36 9.67 -5.00
C THR A 53 0.87 10.00 -5.10
N LEU A 54 0.02 9.18 -4.50
CA LEU A 54 -1.44 9.33 -4.53
C LEU A 54 -2.01 9.50 -3.12
N ALA A 55 -2.74 10.59 -2.92
CA ALA A 55 -3.46 10.88 -1.68
C ALA A 55 -4.92 10.42 -1.74
N GLY A 56 -5.55 10.24 -0.57
CA GLY A 56 -6.98 9.97 -0.44
C GLY A 56 -7.43 8.52 -0.70
N ALA A 57 -6.52 7.58 -0.95
CA ALA A 57 -6.82 6.16 -0.80
C ALA A 57 -7.07 5.82 0.68
N GLU A 58 -7.99 4.91 0.95
CA GLU A 58 -8.30 4.39 2.28
C GLU A 58 -8.02 2.89 2.33
N PHE A 59 -7.45 2.45 3.46
CA PHE A 59 -7.05 1.07 3.70
C PHE A 59 -7.48 0.59 5.09
N VAL A 60 -7.65 -0.72 5.22
CA VAL A 60 -7.76 -1.42 6.50
C VAL A 60 -6.74 -2.55 6.56
N VAL A 61 -6.35 -2.96 7.77
CA VAL A 61 -5.42 -4.08 7.98
C VAL A 61 -6.19 -5.30 8.48
N ARG A 62 -5.86 -6.47 7.93
CA ARG A 62 -6.42 -7.78 8.29
C ARG A 62 -5.35 -8.69 8.90
N ASP A 63 -5.77 -9.58 9.80
CA ASP A 63 -4.91 -10.59 10.42
C ASP A 63 -4.64 -11.82 9.54
N GLN A 64 -5.48 -12.08 8.54
CA GLN A 64 -5.34 -13.22 7.63
C GLN A 64 -5.91 -12.94 6.24
N ASP A 65 -5.50 -13.74 5.26
CA ASP A 65 -6.05 -13.73 3.90
C ASP A 65 -7.22 -14.70 3.77
N SER A 66 -8.29 -14.42 4.51
CA SER A 66 -9.51 -15.23 4.52
C SER A 66 -10.70 -14.33 4.73
N ASP A 67 -11.88 -14.70 4.23
CA ASP A 67 -13.11 -13.95 4.47
C ASP A 67 -13.54 -13.91 5.94
N THR A 68 -12.98 -14.81 6.76
CA THR A 68 -13.14 -14.81 8.22
C THR A 68 -12.12 -13.94 8.96
N ALA A 69 -11.29 -13.18 8.22
CA ALA A 69 -10.32 -12.27 8.81
C ALA A 69 -10.96 -11.26 9.74
N LYS A 70 -10.22 -10.92 10.78
CA LYS A 70 -10.50 -9.78 11.63
C LYS A 70 -9.73 -8.58 11.14
N TYR A 71 -10.24 -7.42 11.48
CA TYR A 71 -9.70 -6.13 11.12
C TYR A 71 -9.04 -5.46 12.32
N LEU A 72 -7.95 -4.77 12.05
CA LEU A 72 -7.25 -3.97 13.04
C LEU A 72 -8.15 -2.83 13.51
N SER A 73 -8.33 -2.72 14.83
CA SER A 73 -9.00 -1.60 15.48
C SER A 73 -8.09 -1.03 16.57
N ILE A 74 -7.70 0.21 16.40
CA ILE A 74 -6.86 0.99 17.29
C ILE A 74 -7.74 2.01 17.99
N ASP A 75 -7.81 1.92 19.31
CA ASP A 75 -8.53 2.90 20.12
C ASP A 75 -7.88 4.29 19.94
N PRO A 76 -8.65 5.33 19.55
CA PRO A 76 -8.08 6.64 19.22
C PRO A 76 -7.47 7.35 20.44
N SER A 77 -7.91 7.04 21.65
CA SER A 77 -7.45 7.68 22.89
C SER A 77 -6.24 6.95 23.48
N THR A 78 -6.35 5.65 23.68
CA THR A 78 -5.36 4.82 24.40
C THR A 78 -4.34 4.16 23.48
N LYS A 79 -4.56 4.20 22.16
CA LYS A 79 -3.81 3.46 21.14
C LYS A 79 -3.80 1.95 21.36
N ALA A 80 -4.74 1.42 22.15
CA ALA A 80 -4.89 -0.01 22.37
C ALA A 80 -5.26 -0.71 21.06
N VAL A 81 -4.51 -1.74 20.70
CA VAL A 81 -4.71 -2.57 19.51
C VAL A 81 -5.65 -3.73 19.82
N SER A 82 -6.67 -3.91 18.98
CA SER A 82 -7.62 -5.02 19.03
C SER A 82 -8.00 -5.52 17.63
N TRP A 83 -8.65 -6.68 17.56
CA TRP A 83 -9.07 -7.32 16.31
C TRP A 83 -10.58 -7.54 16.31
N VAL A 84 -11.28 -6.90 15.37
CA VAL A 84 -12.75 -6.90 15.27
C VAL A 84 -13.22 -7.63 14.01
N SER A 85 -14.38 -8.27 14.04
CA SER A 85 -14.93 -8.98 12.87
C SER A 85 -15.62 -8.05 11.86
N ALA A 86 -16.19 -6.92 12.34
CA ALA A 86 -16.86 -5.94 11.49
C ALA A 86 -15.85 -4.96 10.88
N LYS A 87 -15.88 -4.83 9.55
CA LYS A 87 -14.96 -3.95 8.80
C LYS A 87 -15.20 -2.47 9.10
N GLU A 88 -16.44 -2.12 9.39
CA GLU A 88 -16.90 -0.76 9.69
C GLU A 88 -16.36 -0.25 11.03
N SER A 89 -15.94 -1.16 11.92
CA SER A 89 -15.29 -0.86 13.20
C SER A 89 -13.76 -0.87 13.12
N ALA A 90 -13.20 -1.12 11.92
CA ALA A 90 -11.76 -1.12 11.70
C ALA A 90 -11.19 0.29 11.70
N THR A 91 -9.92 0.41 12.06
CA THR A 91 -9.18 1.65 11.84
C THR A 91 -8.91 1.82 10.35
N VAL A 92 -9.38 2.95 9.82
CA VAL A 92 -9.15 3.34 8.43
C VAL A 92 -7.88 4.17 8.34
N PHE A 93 -6.97 3.72 7.49
CA PHE A 93 -5.73 4.43 7.16
C PHE A 93 -5.90 5.17 5.84
N THR A 94 -5.91 6.49 5.91
CA THR A 94 -5.98 7.34 4.70
C THR A 94 -4.57 7.78 4.29
N THR A 95 -4.26 7.59 3.02
CA THR A 95 -3.01 8.08 2.42
C THR A 95 -2.93 9.61 2.52
N THR A 96 -1.81 10.09 3.05
CA THR A 96 -1.50 11.53 3.19
C THR A 96 -1.25 12.19 1.83
N SER A 97 -1.00 13.51 1.81
CA SER A 97 -0.61 14.25 0.59
C SER A 97 0.63 13.67 -0.11
N ASN A 98 1.51 13.02 0.64
CA ASN A 98 2.71 12.34 0.13
C ASN A 98 2.46 10.86 -0.19
N GLY A 99 1.21 10.41 -0.20
CA GLY A 99 0.81 9.02 -0.43
C GLY A 99 1.18 8.05 0.69
N LEU A 100 1.65 8.54 1.85
CA LEU A 100 2.17 7.69 2.91
C LEU A 100 1.08 7.11 3.79
N ILE A 101 1.31 5.86 4.21
CA ILE A 101 0.59 5.15 5.27
C ILE A 101 1.61 4.63 6.27
N ASP A 102 1.31 4.81 7.55
CA ASP A 102 2.13 4.30 8.65
C ASP A 102 1.29 3.38 9.54
N VAL A 103 1.69 2.11 9.64
CA VAL A 103 1.04 1.10 10.49
C VAL A 103 2.04 0.71 11.58
N THR A 104 1.76 1.08 12.82
CA THR A 104 2.65 0.82 13.97
C THR A 104 1.91 0.13 15.11
N GLY A 105 2.66 -0.44 16.07
CA GLY A 105 2.10 -1.00 17.29
C GLY A 105 1.56 -2.43 17.12
N LEU A 106 1.89 -3.08 16.00
CA LEU A 106 1.51 -4.46 15.75
C LEU A 106 2.60 -5.42 16.27
N LYS A 107 2.15 -6.61 16.68
CA LYS A 107 3.09 -7.71 16.97
C LYS A 107 3.76 -8.16 15.68
N TYR A 108 4.90 -8.84 15.82
CA TYR A 108 5.52 -9.48 14.67
C TYR A 108 4.61 -10.57 14.10
N GLY A 109 4.53 -10.65 12.79
CA GLY A 109 3.60 -11.52 12.09
C GLY A 109 3.30 -11.05 10.67
N THR A 110 2.47 -11.83 9.98
CA THR A 110 2.02 -11.52 8.63
C THR A 110 0.59 -10.99 8.65
N TYR A 111 0.37 -9.93 7.90
CA TYR A 111 -0.87 -9.18 7.82
C TYR A 111 -1.20 -8.84 6.37
N TYR A 112 -2.41 -8.33 6.15
CA TYR A 112 -2.88 -8.00 4.80
C TYR A 112 -3.49 -6.60 4.78
N LEU A 113 -2.97 -5.76 3.90
CA LEU A 113 -3.50 -4.44 3.65
C LEU A 113 -4.58 -4.54 2.57
N GLU A 114 -5.80 -4.12 2.89
CA GLU A 114 -6.94 -4.12 1.98
C GLU A 114 -7.32 -2.69 1.62
N GLU A 115 -7.31 -2.35 0.33
CA GLU A 115 -7.79 -1.05 -0.14
C GLU A 115 -9.32 -1.01 -0.11
N THR A 116 -9.89 -0.14 0.73
CA THR A 116 -11.35 0.05 0.83
C THR A 116 -11.84 1.12 -0.13
N LYS A 117 -10.97 2.07 -0.49
CA LYS A 117 -11.27 3.14 -1.42
C LYS A 117 -10.02 3.55 -2.17
N ALA A 118 -10.09 3.49 -3.50
CA ALA A 118 -9.04 4.02 -4.35
C ALA A 118 -8.99 5.55 -4.35
N PRO A 119 -7.83 6.16 -4.68
CA PRO A 119 -7.74 7.57 -5.02
C PRO A 119 -8.68 7.93 -6.18
N GLU A 120 -9.03 9.21 -6.27
CA GLU A 120 -9.88 9.72 -7.34
C GLU A 120 -9.27 9.43 -8.73
N LYS A 121 -10.09 8.93 -9.67
CA LYS A 121 -9.69 8.53 -11.04
C LYS A 121 -8.85 7.25 -11.13
N TYR A 122 -8.67 6.50 -10.05
CA TYR A 122 -7.97 5.21 -10.06
C TYR A 122 -8.92 4.02 -9.85
N VAL A 123 -8.51 2.85 -10.33
CA VAL A 123 -9.19 1.57 -10.12
C VAL A 123 -8.75 1.00 -8.75
N PRO A 124 -9.69 0.54 -7.90
CA PRO A 124 -9.35 -0.10 -6.64
C PRO A 124 -8.63 -1.44 -6.84
N LEU A 125 -7.72 -1.75 -5.94
CA LEU A 125 -7.03 -3.03 -5.88
C LEU A 125 -8.04 -4.16 -5.64
N THR A 126 -7.96 -5.20 -6.46
CA THR A 126 -8.76 -6.41 -6.27
C THR A 126 -8.12 -7.35 -5.25
N ASN A 127 -6.79 -7.36 -5.20
CA ASN A 127 -6.02 -8.22 -4.32
C ASN A 127 -5.56 -7.46 -3.08
N ARG A 128 -5.54 -8.17 -1.95
CA ARG A 128 -4.95 -7.68 -0.70
C ARG A 128 -3.43 -7.72 -0.83
N VAL A 129 -2.76 -6.77 -0.18
CA VAL A 129 -1.29 -6.72 -0.16
C VAL A 129 -0.80 -7.41 1.11
N ALA A 130 -0.16 -8.56 0.97
CA ALA A 130 0.47 -9.26 2.08
C ALA A 130 1.71 -8.50 2.55
N PHE A 131 1.89 -8.38 3.86
CA PHE A 131 3.09 -7.79 4.43
C PHE A 131 3.46 -8.42 5.77
N THR A 132 4.76 -8.42 6.07
CA THR A 132 5.30 -8.95 7.32
C THR A 132 5.82 -7.82 8.18
N ILE A 133 5.56 -7.91 9.48
CA ILE A 133 6.16 -7.08 10.52
C ILE A 133 7.16 -7.93 11.29
N ASP A 134 8.38 -7.45 11.37
CA ASP A 134 9.50 -8.04 12.10
C ASP A 134 10.39 -6.92 12.65
N GLU A 135 11.55 -7.28 13.20
CA GLU A 135 12.50 -6.32 13.79
C GLU A 135 13.05 -5.30 12.78
N GLN A 136 13.08 -5.66 11.49
CA GLN A 136 13.64 -4.83 10.42
C GLN A 136 12.56 -4.18 9.56
N SER A 137 11.28 -4.35 9.87
CA SER A 137 10.19 -3.87 9.00
C SER A 137 9.91 -2.37 9.12
N TYR A 138 10.37 -1.72 10.21
CA TYR A 138 10.10 -0.30 10.48
C TYR A 138 11.37 0.55 10.55
N VAL A 139 12.32 0.15 11.39
CA VAL A 139 13.60 0.82 11.60
C VAL A 139 14.71 -0.23 11.58
N THR A 140 15.79 0.05 10.89
CA THR A 140 17.01 -0.78 10.91
C THR A 140 18.19 0.13 11.18
N ALA A 141 19.04 -0.24 12.16
CA ALA A 141 20.21 0.53 12.56
C ALA A 141 19.93 2.02 12.86
N GLY A 142 18.76 2.33 13.45
CA GLY A 142 18.35 3.69 13.77
C GLY A 142 17.80 4.51 12.60
N GLN A 143 17.68 3.93 11.42
CA GLN A 143 17.10 4.57 10.24
C GLN A 143 15.76 3.94 9.86
N LEU A 144 14.78 4.80 9.57
CA LEU A 144 13.47 4.43 9.07
C LEU A 144 13.56 3.76 7.68
N ILE A 145 12.95 2.58 7.54
CA ILE A 145 12.99 1.77 6.31
C ILE A 145 12.09 2.33 5.23
N SER A 146 12.60 2.45 4.00
CA SER A 146 11.86 2.99 2.85
C SER A 146 10.46 2.37 2.71
N PRO A 147 9.40 3.19 2.53
CA PRO A 147 8.04 2.68 2.41
C PRO A 147 7.88 1.72 1.22
N GLU A 148 7.09 0.67 1.39
CA GLU A 148 6.75 -0.24 0.30
C GLU A 148 5.75 0.41 -0.66
N LYS A 149 5.99 0.29 -1.97
CA LYS A 149 5.17 0.92 -3.00
C LYS A 149 3.91 0.11 -3.27
N ILE A 150 2.75 0.76 -3.22
CA ILE A 150 1.45 0.20 -3.55
C ILE A 150 0.89 0.91 -4.79
N PRO A 151 0.99 0.34 -6.01
CA PRO A 151 0.58 0.98 -7.26
C PRO A 151 -0.93 0.87 -7.53
N ASN A 152 -1.58 1.93 -8.03
CA ASN A 152 -2.93 1.84 -8.63
C ASN A 152 -2.88 2.27 -10.10
N LYS A 153 -3.83 1.77 -10.88
CA LYS A 153 -3.99 2.11 -12.30
C LYS A 153 -5.11 3.12 -12.50
N HIS A 154 -5.04 3.94 -13.54
CA HIS A 154 -6.11 4.89 -13.90
C HIS A 154 -7.39 4.16 -14.32
N LYS A 155 -8.54 4.76 -14.05
CA LYS A 155 -9.82 4.32 -14.60
C LYS A 155 -9.85 4.58 -16.10
N GLY A 156 -10.20 3.55 -16.87
CA GLY A 156 -10.55 3.72 -18.29
C GLY A 156 -9.36 3.96 -19.22
N THR A 157 -8.11 3.75 -18.78
CA THR A 157 -7.01 3.56 -19.71
C THR A 157 -7.18 2.19 -20.36
N LEU A 158 -7.81 2.18 -21.54
CA LEU A 158 -7.56 1.08 -22.48
C LEU A 158 -6.04 1.01 -22.68
N PRO A 159 -5.42 -0.18 -22.78
CA PRO A 159 -4.06 -0.24 -23.29
C PRO A 159 -4.08 0.55 -24.60
N SER A 160 -3.16 1.50 -24.76
CA SER A 160 -2.96 2.14 -26.06
C SER A 160 -2.58 1.01 -27.02
N THR A 161 -3.55 0.46 -27.75
CA THR A 161 -3.35 -0.67 -28.69
C THR A 161 -2.69 -0.21 -30.00
N GLY A 162 -1.96 0.89 -29.94
CA GLY A 162 -1.16 1.40 -31.04
C GLY A 162 0.20 1.83 -30.51
N GLY A 163 1.16 0.91 -30.51
CA GLY A 163 2.57 1.33 -30.57
C GLY A 163 2.79 2.26 -31.77
N LYS A 164 3.87 3.04 -31.78
CA LYS A 164 4.17 4.02 -32.85
C LYS A 164 4.09 3.45 -34.29
N GLY A 165 4.08 2.13 -34.48
CA GLY A 165 3.85 1.47 -35.76
C GLY A 165 2.48 1.73 -36.39
N ILE A 166 1.42 2.03 -35.63
CA ILE A 166 0.09 2.29 -36.21
C ILE A 166 0.08 3.54 -37.12
N TYR A 167 0.91 4.52 -36.81
CA TYR A 167 1.05 5.74 -37.61
C TYR A 167 1.56 5.47 -39.03
N VAL A 168 2.36 4.40 -39.23
CA VAL A 168 2.85 4.00 -40.55
C VAL A 168 1.68 3.54 -41.43
N TYR A 169 0.76 2.73 -40.90
CA TYR A 169 -0.40 2.24 -41.65
C TYR A 169 -1.41 3.35 -41.94
N ILE A 170 -1.66 4.26 -40.99
CA ILE A 170 -2.52 5.43 -41.22
C ILE A 170 -1.91 6.31 -42.33
N GLY A 171 -0.60 6.58 -42.26
CA GLY A 171 0.11 7.33 -43.29
C GLY A 171 0.03 6.67 -44.66
N ALA A 172 0.29 5.37 -44.76
CA ALA A 172 0.19 4.61 -46.00
C ALA A 172 -1.23 4.61 -46.58
N GLY A 173 -2.25 4.49 -45.72
CA GLY A 173 -3.66 4.56 -46.12
C GLY A 173 -4.03 5.92 -46.70
N VAL A 174 -3.61 7.01 -46.07
CA VAL A 174 -3.83 8.37 -46.59
C VAL A 174 -3.15 8.57 -47.95
N VAL A 175 -1.92 8.09 -48.12
CA VAL A 175 -1.21 8.16 -49.41
C VAL A 175 -1.93 7.38 -50.50
N LEU A 176 -2.40 6.15 -50.21
CA LEU A 176 -3.18 5.35 -51.16
C LEU A 176 -4.48 6.05 -51.58
N LEU A 177 -5.20 6.66 -50.64
CA LEU A 177 -6.43 7.41 -50.91
C LEU A 177 -6.16 8.65 -51.79
N LEU A 178 -5.05 9.36 -51.57
CA LEU A 178 -4.64 10.48 -52.42
C LEU A 178 -4.30 10.05 -53.84
N ILE A 179 -3.56 8.94 -54.00
CA ILE A 179 -3.22 8.39 -55.32
C ILE A 179 -4.50 7.97 -56.07
N ALA A 180 -5.42 7.27 -55.40
CA ALA A 180 -6.69 6.87 -55.98
C ALA A 180 -7.54 8.09 -56.37
N GLY A 181 -7.62 9.11 -55.51
CA GLY A 181 -8.33 10.35 -55.79
C GLY A 181 -7.79 11.09 -57.03
N LEU A 182 -6.46 11.23 -57.12
CA LEU A 182 -5.79 11.83 -58.29
C LEU A 182 -6.03 11.04 -59.58
N TYR A 183 -5.99 9.70 -59.49
CA TYR A 183 -6.27 8.81 -60.62
C TYR A 183 -7.71 8.98 -61.14
N PHE A 184 -8.70 8.97 -60.26
CA PHE A 184 -10.10 9.15 -60.63
C PHE A 184 -10.40 10.55 -61.17
N ALA A 185 -9.79 11.60 -60.60
CA ALA A 185 -9.93 12.96 -61.09
C ALA A 185 -9.39 13.12 -62.53
N ARG A 186 -8.22 12.55 -62.83
CA ARG A 186 -7.65 12.56 -64.19
C ARG A 186 -8.48 11.75 -65.19
N ARG A 187 -9.01 10.59 -64.77
CA ARG A 187 -9.87 9.77 -65.63
C ARG A 187 -11.15 10.49 -66.05
N LYS A 188 -11.74 11.28 -65.14
CA LYS A 188 -12.98 12.03 -65.43
C LYS A 188 -12.75 13.18 -66.42
N HIS A 189 -11.57 13.78 -66.43
CA HIS A 189 -11.20 14.84 -67.38
C HIS A 189 -10.84 14.33 -68.79
N SER A 190 -10.52 13.04 -68.95
CA SER A 190 -10.13 12.44 -70.24
C SER A 190 -11.30 11.87 -71.05
N GLN A 191 -12.54 12.07 -70.60
CA GLN A 191 -13.78 11.52 -71.21
C GLN A 191 -14.74 12.64 -71.67
N ILE A 192 -14.23 13.85 -71.90
CA ILE A 192 -14.92 15.00 -72.52
C ILE A 192 -14.09 15.42 -73.72
#